data_AF-A0A450XPP6-F1
#
_entry.id   AF-A0A450XPP6-F1
#
_cell.length_a   1.000
_cell.length_b   1.000
_cell.length_c   1.000
_cell.angle_alpha   90.00
_cell.angle_beta   90.00
_cell.angle_gamma   90.00
#
_symmetry.space_group_name_H-M   'P 1'
#
loop_
_entity.id
_entity.type
_entity.pdbx_description
1 polymer ?
#
loop_
_entity_poly.entity_id
_entity_poly.type
_entity_poly.pdbx_seq_one_letter_code
_entity_poly.pdbx_strand_id
1 'polypeptide(L)' 'MSCTPWWALARPSRPYSVVLLDEIEKAHPDVFNILLQVFEDGRLTDGHGRTVSFRNTVIIMTSNLGSELIQE' A
#
# COMPACT_ATOMS: atom_id res chain seq x y z
N MET A 1 -12.89 25.40 34.97
CA MET A 1 -12.23 25.78 33.70
C MET A 1 -10.95 24.98 33.56
N SER A 2 -11.03 23.76 33.05
CA SER A 2 -9.85 22.93 32.74
C SER A 2 -9.63 22.98 31.24
N CYS A 3 -8.62 23.74 30.83
CA CYS A 3 -8.18 23.82 29.44
C CYS A 3 -7.49 22.48 29.10
N THR A 4 -8.23 21.54 28.51
CA THR A 4 -7.61 20.32 27.98
C THR A 4 -6.77 20.69 26.75
N PRO A 5 -5.48 20.33 26.72
CA PRO A 5 -4.62 20.64 25.59
C PRO A 5 -5.08 19.87 24.34
N TRP A 6 -5.18 20.55 23.21
CA TRP A 6 -5.66 19.98 21.95
C TRP A 6 -4.77 18.84 21.44
N TRP A 7 -3.51 18.77 21.90
CA TRP A 7 -2.59 17.66 21.60
C TRP A 7 -3.06 16.32 22.18
N ALA A 8 -3.90 16.31 23.23
CA ALA A 8 -4.43 15.08 23.83
C ALA A 8 -5.56 14.42 23.03
N LEU A 9 -6.09 15.08 22.00
CA LEU A 9 -7.12 14.55 21.08
C LEU A 9 -6.55 14.16 19.70
N ALA A 10 -5.23 14.24 19.51
CA ALA A 10 -4.58 13.86 18.27
C ALA A 10 -4.65 12.34 18.05
N ARG A 11 -5.77 11.88 17.50
CA ARG A 11 -6.05 10.50 17.09
C ARG A 11 -4.99 10.08 16.05
N PRO A 12 -4.02 9.19 16.36
CA PRO A 12 -3.13 8.68 15.35
C PRO A 12 -3.86 7.52 14.68
N SER A 13 -4.68 7.82 13.68
CA SER A 13 -5.20 6.78 12.80
C SER A 13 -5.23 7.36 11.39
N ARG A 14 -4.13 7.18 10.67
CA ARG A 14 -4.06 7.39 9.22
C ARG A 14 -5.13 6.46 8.60
N PRO A 15 -6.26 6.99 8.11
CA PRO A 15 -7.43 6.14 7.91
C PRO A 15 -7.30 5.21 6.70
N TYR A 16 -6.46 5.56 5.73
CA TYR A 16 -6.22 4.77 4.54
C TYR A 16 -4.79 5.05 4.07
N SER A 17 -4.08 4.02 3.60
CA SER A 17 -2.78 4.18 2.96
C SER A 17 -2.93 3.98 1.46
N VAL A 18 -2.20 4.72 0.65
CA VAL A 18 -2.11 4.47 -0.79
C VAL A 18 -0.69 4.01 -1.10
N VAL A 19 -0.56 2.89 -1.80
CA VAL A 19 0.71 2.35 -2.28
C VAL A 19 0.69 2.47 -3.80
N LEU A 20 1.59 3.28 -4.36
CA LEU A 20 1.79 3.40 -5.79
C LEU A 20 2.98 2.51 -6.19
N LEU A 21 2.74 1.58 -7.11
CA LEU A 21 3.78 0.80 -7.77
C LEU A 21 3.89 1.31 -9.20
N ASP A 22 4.99 1.99 -9.50
CA ASP A 22 5.25 2.50 -10.84
C ASP A 22 6.10 1.53 -11.66
N GLU A 23 5.93 1.55 -12.97
CA GLU A 23 6.64 0.69 -13.93
C GLU A 23 6.68 -0.79 -13.53
N ILE A 24 5.53 -1.37 -13.16
CA ILE A 24 5.48 -2.74 -12.60
C ILE A 24 6.06 -3.80 -13.57
N GLU A 25 6.11 -3.54 -14.87
CA GLU A 25 6.76 -4.41 -15.86
C GLU A 25 8.28 -4.53 -15.71
N LYS A 26 8.93 -3.55 -15.07
CA LYS A 26 10.36 -3.59 -14.77
C LYS A 26 10.67 -4.33 -13.47
N ALA A 27 9.63 -4.61 -12.67
CA ALA A 27 9.80 -5.31 -11.40
C ALA A 27 10.16 -6.78 -11.60
N HIS A 28 10.94 -7.32 -10.67
CA HIS A 28 11.27 -8.74 -10.65
C HIS A 28 10.00 -9.59 -10.39
N PRO A 29 9.87 -10.79 -10.97
CA PRO A 29 8.73 -11.69 -10.71
C PRO A 29 8.40 -11.92 -9.23
N ASP A 30 9.39 -11.85 -8.35
CA ASP A 30 9.21 -12.01 -6.89
C ASP A 30 8.35 -10.92 -6.27
N VAL A 31 8.29 -9.73 -6.87
CA VAL A 31 7.39 -8.65 -6.41
C VAL A 31 5.94 -9.08 -6.59
N PHE A 32 5.61 -9.76 -7.69
CA PHE A 32 4.26 -10.30 -7.88
C PHE A 32 3.91 -11.36 -6.84
N ASN A 33 4.85 -12.23 -6.46
CA ASN A 33 4.62 -13.24 -5.42
C ASN A 33 4.25 -12.59 -4.07
N ILE A 34 4.94 -11.50 -3.71
CA ILE A 34 4.65 -10.70 -2.52
C ILE A 34 3.28 -10.03 -2.64
N LEU A 35 2.96 -9.44 -3.79
CA LEU A 35 1.67 -8.79 -4.01
C LEU A 35 0.51 -9.77 -3.99
N LEU A 36 0.68 -10.98 -4.54
CA LEU A 36 -0.31 -12.06 -4.46
C LEU A 36 -0.60 -12.43 -3.01
N GLN A 37 0.44 -12.58 -2.18
CA GLN A 37 0.27 -12.81 -0.75
C GLN A 37 -0.52 -11.68 -0.06
N VAL A 38 -0.28 -10.42 -0.46
CA VAL A 38 -1.02 -9.27 0.06
C VAL A 38 -2.48 -9.26 -0.40
N PHE A 39 -2.76 -9.66 -1.64
CA PHE A 39 -4.13 -9.75 -2.17
C PHE A 39 -4.94 -10.90 -1.58
N GLU A 40 -4.31 -12.00 -1.18
CA GLU A 40 -4.98 -13.13 -0.52
C GLU A 40 -5.35 -12.82 0.93
N ASP A 41 -4.36 -12.52 1.78
CA ASP A 41 -4.58 -12.39 3.24
C ASP A 41 -4.78 -10.94 3.72
N GLY A 42 -4.52 -9.96 2.86
CA GLY A 42 -4.50 -8.54 3.24
C GLY A 42 -3.38 -8.22 4.23
N ARG A 43 -2.32 -9.04 4.28
CA ARG A 43 -1.20 -8.92 5.22
C ARG A 43 0.11 -9.26 4.52
N LEU A 44 1.16 -8.50 4.82
CA LEU A 44 2.52 -8.82 4.39
C LEU A 44 3.38 -9.10 5.62
N THR A 45 4.08 -10.22 5.62
CA THR A 45 5.08 -10.51 6.65
C THR A 45 6.47 -10.23 6.07
N ASP A 46 7.21 -9.32 6.69
CA ASP A 46 8.60 -9.08 6.30
C ASP A 46 9.52 -10.25 6.72
N GLY A 47 10.75 -10.29 6.20
CA GLY A 47 11.75 -11.28 6.58
C GLY A 47 12.22 -11.18 8.05
N HIS A 48 11.82 -10.11 8.77
CA HIS A 48 12.08 -9.92 10.19
C HIS A 48 10.89 -10.36 11.07
N GLY A 49 9.87 -11.00 10.49
CA GLY A 49 8.70 -11.53 11.20
C GLY A 49 7.66 -10.48 11.59
N ARG A 50 7.71 -9.27 11.04
CA ARG A 50 6.70 -8.24 11.27
C ARG A 50 5.59 -8.38 10.25
N THR A 51 4.37 -8.53 10.72
CA THR A 51 3.17 -8.59 9.86
C THR A 51 2.50 -7.21 9.78
N VAL A 52 2.49 -6.63 8.59
CA VAL A 52 1.78 -5.37 8.27
C VAL A 52 0.43 -5.70 7.65
N SER A 53 -0.62 -4.98 8.05
CA SER A 53 -1.97 -5.13 7.51
C SER A 53 -2.22 -4.13 6.36
N PHE A 54 -2.72 -4.64 5.23
CA PHE A 54 -3.11 -3.90 4.03
C PHE A 54 -4.63 -3.79 3.86
N ARG A 55 -5.42 -4.17 4.88
CA ARG A 55 -6.90 -4.15 4.83
C ARG A 55 -7.52 -2.77 4.54
N ASN A 56 -6.79 -1.68 4.79
CA ASN A 56 -7.22 -0.31 4.54
C ASN A 56 -6.26 0.41 3.57
N THR A 57 -5.62 -0.35 2.67
CA THR A 57 -4.64 0.16 1.73
C THR A 57 -5.16 0.05 0.30
N VAL A 58 -5.11 1.14 -0.45
CA VAL A 58 -5.36 1.14 -1.89
C VAL A 58 -4.01 0.95 -2.59
N ILE A 59 -3.88 -0.13 -3.37
CA ILE A 59 -2.70 -0.39 -4.19
C ILE A 59 -3.01 0.06 -5.61
N ILE A 60 -2.25 1.04 -6.11
CA ILE A 60 -2.33 1.54 -7.48
C ILE A 60 -1.08 1.06 -8.19
N MET A 61 -1.23 0.39 -9.32
CA MET A 61 -0.12 -0.05 -10.15
C MET A 61 -0.20 0.65 -11.50
N THR A 62 0.89 1.26 -11.93
CA THR A 62 1.05 1.82 -13.27
C THR A 62 2.03 0.95 -14.05
N SER A 63 1.73 0.71 -15.33
CA SER A 63 2.64 0.09 -16.27
C SER A 63 2.78 0.98 -17.48
N ASN A 64 4.01 1.20 -17.95
CA ASN A 64 4.22 1.94 -19.18
C ASN A 64 3.91 1.09 -20.42
N LEU A 65 3.58 -0.19 -20.23
CA LEU A 65 3.13 -1.12 -21.28
C LEU A 65 1.85 -0.65 -22.00
N GLY A 66 1.02 0.15 -21.35
CA GLY A 66 -0.26 0.63 -21.91
C GLY A 66 -0.16 1.92 -22.74
N SER A 67 0.98 2.60 -22.77
CA SER A 67 1.12 3.86 -23.52
C SER A 67 0.95 3.68 -25.03
N GLU A 68 1.23 2.48 -25.57
CA GLU A 68 0.99 2.15 -26.97
C GLU A 68 -0.46 1.69 -27.24
N LEU A 69 -1.17 1.17 -26.23
CA LEU A 69 -2.54 0.61 -26.37
C LEU A 69 -3.66 1.64 -26.20
N ILE A 70 -3.39 2.79 -25.57
CA ILE A 70 -4.39 3.86 -25.30
C ILE A 70 -4.36 4.95 -26.40
N GLN A 71 -3.48 4.82 -27.41
CA GLN A 71 -3.41 5.73 -28.58
C GLN A 71 -4.38 5.35 -29.73
N GLU A 72 -5.52 4.73 -29.42
CA GLU A 72 -6.67 4.61 -30.36
C GLU A 72 -7.92 5.31 -29.80
#